data_AF-A0A238ZE83-F1
#
_entry.id   AF-A0A238ZE83-F1
#
_cell.length_a   1.000
_cell.length_b   1.000
_cell.length_c   1.000
_cell.angle_alpha   90.00
_cell.angle_beta   90.00
_cell.angle_gamma   90.00
#
_symmetry.space_group_name_H-M   'P 1'
#
loop_
_entity.id
_entity.type
_entity.pdbx_description
1 polymer ?
#
loop_
_entity_poly.entity_id
_entity_poly.type
_entity_poly.pdbx_seq_one_letter_code
_entity_poly.pdbx_strand_id
1 'polypeptide(L)' 'MARITVDDCLEKIPNRFQLTLVAAYRARQLANGSEPLVNAHGSKDKPTVLALREIAASKVGLEVLNRGHA' A
#
# COMPACT_ATOMS: atom_id res chain seq x y z
N MET A 1 0.08 5.36 -16.51
CA MET A 1 1.08 4.92 -15.51
C MET A 1 1.05 5.94 -14.40
N ALA A 2 0.40 5.63 -13.28
CA ALA A 2 0.25 6.55 -12.16
C ALA A 2 1.64 6.95 -11.64
N ARG A 3 1.94 8.24 -11.73
CA ARG A 3 3.14 8.89 -11.19
C ARG A 3 2.99 8.95 -9.67
N ILE A 4 3.23 7.85 -8.97
CA ILE A 4 3.39 7.85 -7.52
C ILE A 4 4.87 7.81 -7.20
N THR A 5 5.30 8.74 -6.37
CA THR A 5 6.67 8.88 -5.92
C THR A 5 6.87 8.06 -4.66
N VAL A 6 7.98 7.33 -4.59
CA VAL A 6 8.37 6.58 -3.39
C VAL A 6 8.60 7.51 -2.19
N ASP A 7 8.83 8.80 -2.46
CA ASP A 7 9.04 9.85 -1.48
C ASP A 7 7.82 10.02 -0.56
N ASP A 8 6.61 10.14 -1.11
CA ASP A 8 5.36 10.25 -0.33
C ASP A 8 5.13 9.05 0.61
N CYS A 9 5.61 7.86 0.20
CA CYS A 9 5.52 6.66 1.01
C CYS A 9 6.57 6.65 2.13
N LEU A 10 7.75 7.21 1.88
CA LEU A 10 8.86 7.30 2.83
C LEU A 10 8.60 8.33 3.93
N GLU A 11 7.84 9.39 3.64
CA GLU A 11 7.36 10.33 4.66
C GLU A 11 6.48 9.65 5.71
N LYS A 12 5.78 8.56 5.33
CA LYS A 12 4.90 7.80 6.25
C LYS A 12 5.64 6.63 6.91
N ILE A 13 6.45 5.92 6.13
CA ILE A 13 7.23 4.78 6.61
C ILE A 13 8.70 5.03 6.26
N PRO A 14 9.51 5.57 7.19
CA PRO A 14 10.91 5.91 6.91
C PRO A 14 11.78 4.68 6.60
N ASN A 15 11.35 3.50 7.06
CA ASN A 15 12.05 2.25 6.80
C ASN A 15 11.59 1.62 5.48
N ARG A 16 12.49 1.62 4.49
CA ARG A 16 12.28 1.05 3.15
C ARG A 16 11.93 -0.45 3.15
N PHE A 17 12.50 -1.22 4.08
CA PHE A 17 12.21 -2.65 4.19
C PHE A 17 10.78 -2.87 4.70
N GLN A 18 10.39 -2.13 5.74
CA GLN A 18 9.03 -2.21 6.27
C GLN A 18 8.02 -1.70 5.24
N LEU A 19 8.31 -0.61 4.53
CA LEU A 19 7.49 -0.10 3.44
C LEU A 19 7.23 -1.18 2.38
N THR A 20 8.28 -1.89 1.97
CA THR A 20 8.18 -2.96 0.97
C THR A 20 7.32 -4.12 1.47
N LEU A 21 7.47 -4.51 2.74
CA LEU A 21 6.67 -5.56 3.36
C LEU A 21 5.19 -5.17 3.49
N VAL A 22 4.89 -3.95 3.95
CA VAL A 22 3.50 -3.44 4.03
C VAL A 22 2.88 -3.38 2.64
N ALA A 23 3.59 -2.84 1.65
CA ALA A 23 3.10 -2.74 0.28
C ALA A 23 2.84 -4.11 -0.34
N ALA A 24 3.74 -5.08 -0.16
CA ALA A 24 3.57 -6.45 -0.66
C ALA A 24 2.37 -7.15 0.00
N TYR A 25 2.23 -7.03 1.32
CA TYR A 25 1.14 -7.65 2.06
C TYR A 25 -0.21 -7.02 1.69
N ARG A 26 -0.28 -5.70 1.57
CA ARG A 26 -1.50 -5.01 1.13
C ARG A 26 -1.84 -5.31 -0.32
N ALA A 27 -0.85 -5.35 -1.22
CA ALA A 27 -1.06 -5.73 -2.60
C ALA A 27 -1.63 -7.16 -2.72
N ARG A 28 -1.20 -8.09 -1.86
CA ARG A 28 -1.76 -9.45 -1.82
C ARG A 28 -3.22 -9.47 -1.37
N GLN A 29 -3.57 -8.65 -0.37
CA GLN A 29 -4.97 -8.50 0.06
C GLN A 29 -5.86 -7.96 -1.07
N LEU A 30 -5.39 -6.93 -1.78
CA LEU A 30 -6.09 -6.37 -2.93
C LEU A 30 -6.21 -7.39 -4.08
N ALA A 31 -5.17 -8.19 -4.32
CA ALA A 31 -5.20 -9.27 -5.30
C ALA A 31 -6.19 -10.38 -4.93
N ASN A 32 -6.38 -10.64 -3.63
CA ASN A 32 -7.39 -11.57 -3.12
C ASN A 32 -8.83 -10.99 -3.12
N GLY A 33 -9.04 -9.79 -3.67
CA GLY A 33 -10.36 -9.15 -3.76
C GLY A 33 -10.75 -8.29 -2.56
N SER A 34 -9.81 -7.92 -1.69
CA SER A 34 -10.08 -6.93 -0.63
C SER A 34 -10.43 -5.57 -1.23
N GLU A 35 -11.36 -4.86 -0.59
CA GLU A 35 -11.78 -3.54 -1.05
C GLU A 35 -10.64 -2.52 -0.92
N PRO A 36 -10.35 -1.77 -2.00
CA PRO A 36 -9.39 -0.68 -1.96
C PRO A 36 -9.96 0.54 -1.22
N LEU A 37 -9.18 1.13 -0.34
CA LEU A 37 -9.55 2.30 0.47
C LEU A 37 -9.35 3.62 -0.29
N VAL A 38 -8.71 3.57 -1.46
CA VAL A 38 -8.46 4.72 -2.34
C VAL A 38 -9.07 4.42 -3.70
N ASN A 39 -9.82 5.39 -4.23
CA ASN A 39 -10.45 5.30 -5.54
C ASN A 39 -9.39 5.07 -6.63
N ALA A 40 -9.48 3.95 -7.34
CA ALA A 40 -8.75 3.73 -8.57
C ALA A 40 -9.26 4.75 -9.60
N HIS A 41 -8.59 5.89 -9.72
CA HIS A 41 -8.88 6.91 -10.72
C HIS A 41 -8.58 6.34 -12.11
N GLY A 42 -9.58 5.67 -12.70
CA GLY A 42 -9.56 5.21 -14.08
C GLY A 42 -8.71 3.96 -14.32
N SER A 43 -9.41 2.85 -14.57
CA SER A 43 -8.92 1.70 -15.35
C SER A 43 -7.59 1.07 -14.94
N LYS A 44 -7.68 -0.05 -14.20
CA LYS A 44 -6.64 -1.10 -14.08
C LYS A 44 -5.31 -0.67 -13.44
N ASP A 45 -5.34 0.08 -12.35
CA ASP A 45 -4.16 0.14 -11.50
C ASP A 45 -3.84 -1.25 -10.94
N LYS A 46 -2.58 -1.68 -11.03
CA LYS A 46 -2.12 -2.94 -10.44
C LYS A 46 -2.31 -2.88 -8.91
N PRO A 47 -2.57 -4.01 -8.23
CA PRO A 47 -2.76 -4.03 -6.78
C PRO A 47 -1.57 -3.43 -6.01
N THR A 48 -0.35 -3.56 -6.54
CA THR A 48 0.86 -2.92 -5.98
C THR A 48 0.80 -1.39 -6.00
N VAL A 49 0.25 -0.80 -7.06
CA VAL A 49 0.12 0.66 -7.20
C VAL A 49 -0.96 1.19 -6.28
N LEU A 50 -2.08 0.45 -6.15
CA LEU A 50 -3.10 0.79 -5.16
C LEU A 50 -2.55 0.72 -3.73
N ALA A 51 -1.81 -0.33 -3.38
CA ALA A 51 -1.21 -0.46 -2.06
C ALA A 51 -0.29 0.73 -1.73
N LEU A 52 0.57 1.15 -2.68
CA LEU A 52 1.43 2.32 -2.50
C LEU A 52 0.63 3.62 -2.38
N ARG A 53 -0.48 3.76 -3.14
CA ARG A 53 -1.41 4.90 -2.99
C ARG A 53 -2.06 4.94 -1.62
N GLU A 54 -2.48 3.80 -1.10
CA GLU A 54 -3.07 3.71 0.24
C GLU A 54 -2.06 4.07 1.34
N ILE A 55 -0.80 3.68 1.17
CA ILE A 55 0.29 4.04 2.10
C ILE A 55 0.59 5.53 2.03
N ALA A 56 0.72 6.11 0.83
CA ALA A 56 0.93 7.55 0.66
C ALA A 56 -0.26 8.38 1.22
N ALA A 57 -1.48 7.90 1.06
CA ALA A 57 -2.69 8.50 1.62
C ALA A 57 -2.85 8.27 3.14
N SER A 58 -1.86 7.63 3.80
CA SER A 58 -1.88 7.30 5.22
C SER A 58 -3.08 6.44 5.66
N LYS A 59 -3.67 5.68 4.72
CA LYS A 59 -4.79 4.76 4.97
C LYS A 59 -4.31 3.37 5.42
N VAL A 60 -3.08 3.03 5.08
CA VAL A 60 -2.45 1.73 5.36
C VAL A 60 -1.05 1.99 5.92
N GLY A 61 -0.78 1.47 7.12
CA GLY A 61 0.50 1.69 7.83
C GLY A 61 1.16 0.39 8.29
N LEU A 62 2.08 0.52 9.25
CA LEU A 62 2.80 -0.62 9.85
C LEU A 62 1.88 -1.58 10.62
N GLU A 63 0.68 -1.16 10.97
CA GLU A 63 -0.35 -1.96 11.66
C GLU A 63 -0.70 -3.25 10.93
N VAL A 64 -0.56 -3.26 9.59
CA VAL A 64 -0.84 -4.43 8.78
C VAL A 64 0.19 -5.55 9.01
N LEU A 65 1.41 -5.22 9.45
CA LEU A 65 2.46 -6.19 9.77
C LEU A 65 2.28 -6.84 11.14
N ASN A 66 1.58 -6.19 12.08
CA ASN A 66 1.49 -6.66 13.47
C ASN A 66 0.38 -7.70 13.69
N ARG A 67 -0.48 -7.98 12.70
CA ARG A 67 -1.58 -8.96 12.82
C ARG A 67 -1.14 -10.44 12.85
N GLY A 68 0.16 -10.72 12.76
CA GLY A 68 0.73 -12.07 12.83
C GLY A 68 1.27 -12.47 14.21
N HIS A 69 1.22 -11.58 15.20
CA HIS A 69 1.59 -11.88 16.59
C HIS A 69 0.33 -12.02 17.44
N ALA A 70 -0.27 -13.21 17.42
CA ALA A 70 -1.30 -13.63 18.35
C ALA A 70 -0.92 -15.01 18.89
#